data_AF-A0A2H9N6J9-F1
#
_entry.id   AF-A0A2H9N6J9-F1
#
_cell.length_a   1.000
_cell.length_b   1.000
_cell.length_c   1.000
_cell.angle_alpha   90.00
_cell.angle_beta   90.00
_cell.angle_gamma   90.00
#
_symmetry.space_group_name_H-M   'P 1'
#
loop_
_entity.id
_entity.type
_entity.pdbx_description
1 polymer ?
#
loop_
_entity_poly.entity_id
_entity_poly.type
_entity_poly.pdbx_seq_one_letter_code
_entity_poly.pdbx_strand_id
1 'polypeptide(L)'
;MYKVIEEKIQKQKEFIQKAREYVIELSTKLEIIKAYIIGSVARGDFNEASDIDVVIIAKNLPKHPIERMRLLYENVPSLIEPKAYTEEEFSKLIQKKNPIAEESIKIGIKIYP
;
A
#
# COMPACT_ATOMS: atom_id res chain seq x y z
N MET A 1 -17.46 25.04 1.27
CA MET A 1 -17.74 23.61 1.60
C MET A 1 -17.45 22.71 0.41
N TYR A 2 -18.08 22.91 -0.75
CA TYR A 2 -17.82 22.12 -1.98
C TYR A 2 -16.35 22.11 -2.43
N LYS A 3 -15.69 23.28 -2.46
CA LYS A 3 -14.27 23.40 -2.85
C LYS A 3 -13.31 22.54 -2.01
N VAL A 4 -13.52 22.48 -0.70
CA VAL A 4 -12.65 21.70 0.22
C VAL A 4 -12.82 20.19 -0.01
N ILE A 5 -14.05 19.75 -0.34
CA ILE A 5 -14.33 18.35 -0.65
C ILE A 5 -13.67 17.97 -1.98
N GLU A 6 -13.76 18.83 -3.01
CA GLU A 6 -13.12 18.63 -4.30
C GLU A 6 -11.59 18.56 -4.18
N GLU A 7 -10.98 19.48 -3.43
CA GLU A 7 -9.54 19.49 -3.15
C GLU A 7 -9.12 18.19 -2.44
N LYS A 8 -9.90 17.71 -1.47
CA LYS A 8 -9.61 16.46 -0.78
C LYS A 8 -9.70 15.25 -1.71
N ILE A 9 -10.72 15.16 -2.55
CA ILE A 9 -10.86 14.09 -3.55
C ILE A 9 -9.69 14.11 -4.53
N GLN A 10 -9.31 15.29 -5.01
CA GLN A 10 -8.19 15.43 -5.92
C GLN A 10 -6.88 14.99 -5.25
N LYS A 11 -6.67 15.37 -3.99
CA LYS A 11 -5.50 14.96 -3.23
C LYS A 11 -5.42 13.45 -3.01
N GLN A 12 -6.57 12.82 -2.72
CA GLN A 12 -6.64 11.36 -2.58
C GLN A 12 -6.23 10.66 -3.89
N LYS A 13 -6.66 11.19 -5.04
CA LYS A 13 -6.26 10.67 -6.35
C LYS A 13 -4.75 10.81 -6.58
N GLU A 14 -4.14 11.93 -6.18
CA GLU A 14 -2.68 12.11 -6.25
C GLU A 14 -1.95 11.06 -5.40
N PHE A 15 -2.40 10.81 -4.17
CA PHE A 15 -1.81 9.78 -3.31
C PHE A 15 -1.95 8.37 -3.90
N ILE A 16 -3.13 8.06 -4.44
CA ILE A 16 -3.37 6.78 -5.13
C ILE A 16 -2.43 6.63 -6.33
N GLN A 17 -2.28 7.68 -7.13
CA GLN A 17 -1.42 7.65 -8.31
C GLN A 17 0.06 7.49 -7.93
N LYS A 18 0.52 8.21 -6.92
CA LYS A 18 1.89 8.09 -6.39
C LYS A 18 2.21 6.68 -5.92
N ALA A 19 1.29 6.04 -5.20
CA ALA A 19 1.44 4.65 -4.76
C ALA A 19 1.41 3.65 -5.93
N ARG A 20 0.58 3.87 -6.95
CA ARG A 20 0.58 3.05 -8.17
C ARG A 20 1.93 3.10 -8.86
N GLU A 21 2.48 4.28 -9.07
CA GLU A 21 3.77 4.49 -9.72
C GLU A 21 4.89 3.76 -8.97
N TYR A 22 4.93 3.90 -7.64
CA TYR A 22 5.86 3.16 -6.79
C TYR A 22 5.73 1.64 -6.96
N VAL A 23 4.51 1.09 -6.90
CA VAL A 23 4.29 -0.37 -7.03
C VAL A 23 4.65 -0.86 -8.43
N ILE A 24 4.38 -0.07 -9.48
CA ILE A 24 4.77 -0.39 -10.86
C ILE A 24 6.29 -0.45 -10.99
N GLU A 25 7.02 0.54 -10.47
CA GLU A 25 8.49 0.50 -10.47
C GLU A 25 9.01 -0.72 -9.70
N LEU A 26 8.47 -0.97 -8.51
CA LEU A 26 8.86 -2.11 -7.68
C LEU A 26 8.58 -3.46 -8.37
N SER A 27 7.53 -3.55 -9.17
CA SER A 27 7.19 -4.76 -9.93
C SER A 27 8.22 -5.16 -10.99
N THR A 28 9.15 -4.26 -11.33
CA THR A 28 10.31 -4.60 -12.19
C THR A 28 11.35 -5.45 -11.46
N LYS A 29 11.37 -5.40 -10.13
CA LYS A 29 12.30 -6.13 -9.25
C LYS A 29 11.64 -7.28 -8.50
N LEU A 30 10.31 -7.24 -8.36
CA LEU A 30 9.52 -8.19 -7.58
C LEU A 30 8.35 -8.75 -8.39
N GLU A 31 8.08 -10.04 -8.23
CA GLU A 31 6.86 -10.67 -8.74
C GLU A 31 5.67 -10.32 -7.81
N ILE A 32 5.14 -9.11 -8.01
CA ILE A 32 3.97 -8.59 -7.30
C ILE A 32 2.70 -9.24 -7.86
N ILE A 33 1.84 -9.69 -6.96
CA ILE A 33 0.59 -10.37 -7.28
C ILE A 33 -0.59 -9.43 -7.09
N LYS A 34 -0.57 -8.62 -6.02
CA LYS A 34 -1.60 -7.61 -5.72
C LYS A 34 -0.98 -6.52 -4.86
N ALA A 35 -1.54 -5.31 -4.94
CA ALA A 35 -1.24 -4.26 -3.98
C ALA A 35 -2.46 -3.41 -3.68
N TYR A 36 -2.51 -2.91 -2.45
CA TYR A 36 -3.63 -2.15 -1.90
C TYR A 36 -3.11 -0.93 -1.15
N ILE A 37 -3.87 0.16 -1.19
CA ILE A 37 -3.75 1.24 -0.21
C ILE A 37 -4.73 0.95 0.91
N ILE A 38 -4.29 1.08 2.16
CA ILE A 38 -5.14 1.01 3.36
C ILE A 38 -5.05 2.32 4.13
N GLY A 39 -5.59 2.35 5.36
CA GLY A 39 -5.39 3.46 6.25
C GLY A 39 -6.22 4.68 5.88
N SER A 40 -5.74 5.85 6.29
CA SER A 40 -6.51 7.09 6.18
C SER A 40 -6.78 7.51 4.74
N VAL A 41 -5.86 7.17 3.83
CA VAL A 41 -6.02 7.42 2.39
C VAL A 41 -7.13 6.54 1.82
N ALA A 42 -7.23 5.28 2.21
CA ALA A 42 -8.33 4.41 1.77
C ALA A 42 -9.69 4.86 2.33
N ARG A 43 -9.73 5.28 3.61
CA ARG A 43 -10.96 5.77 4.27
C ARG A 43 -11.40 7.16 3.82
N GLY A 44 -10.50 7.97 3.27
CA GLY A 44 -10.76 9.35 2.91
C GLY A 44 -10.74 10.34 4.09
N ASP A 45 -10.25 9.92 5.27
CA ASP A 45 -10.10 10.74 6.48
C ASP A 45 -8.68 11.30 6.66
N PHE A 46 -7.78 11.10 5.68
CA PHE A 46 -6.42 11.63 5.66
C PHE A 46 -6.31 13.17 5.68
N ASN A 47 -5.10 13.64 6.01
CA ASN A 47 -4.62 15.02 5.91
C ASN A 47 -3.35 15.09 5.01
N GLU A 48 -2.81 16.29 4.79
CA GLU A 48 -1.68 16.50 3.87
C GLU A 48 -0.37 15.83 4.29
N ALA A 49 -0.18 15.59 5.60
CA ALA A 49 1.00 14.94 6.17
C ALA A 49 0.77 13.44 6.44
N SER A 50 -0.35 12.87 5.97
CA SER A 50 -0.67 11.47 6.20
C SER A 50 0.20 10.56 5.35
N ASP A 51 0.64 9.47 5.97
CA ASP A 51 1.28 8.38 5.25
C ASP A 51 0.29 7.66 4.32
N ILE A 52 0.84 7.12 3.24
CA ILE A 52 0.17 6.29 2.25
C ILE A 52 0.59 4.84 2.57
N ASP A 53 -0.21 4.16 3.40
CA ASP A 53 0.00 2.77 3.75
C ASP A 53 -0.23 1.86 2.53
N VAL A 54 0.83 1.27 2.00
CA VAL A 54 0.78 0.39 0.83
C VAL A 54 1.05 -1.05 1.23
N VAL A 55 0.07 -1.93 1.05
CA VAL A 55 0.19 -3.38 1.30
C VAL A 55 0.44 -4.10 -0.02
N ILE A 56 1.54 -4.85 -0.09
CA ILE A 56 2.01 -5.56 -1.29
C ILE A 56 2.00 -7.06 -1.01
N ILE A 57 1.42 -7.84 -1.92
CA ILE A 57 1.46 -9.30 -1.90
C ILE A 57 2.35 -9.74 -3.07
N ALA A 58 3.41 -10.50 -2.81
CA ALA A 58 4.41 -10.91 -3.81
C ALA A 58 4.98 -12.31 -3.53
N LYS A 59 5.44 -13.06 -4.54
CA LYS A 59 5.91 -14.44 -4.35
C LYS A 59 7.27 -14.53 -3.67
N ASN A 60 8.28 -13.87 -4.23
CA ASN A 60 9.69 -14.11 -3.90
C ASN A 60 10.27 -13.02 -2.99
N LEU A 61 9.59 -12.71 -1.88
CA LEU A 61 10.09 -11.71 -0.93
C LEU A 61 11.30 -12.24 -0.13
N PRO A 62 12.30 -11.38 0.14
CA PRO A 62 13.38 -11.74 1.05
C PRO A 62 12.82 -12.17 2.42
N LYS A 63 13.30 -13.30 2.95
CA LYS A 63 12.91 -13.79 4.28
C LYS A 63 13.52 -12.96 5.41
N HIS A 64 14.69 -12.39 5.19
CA HIS A 64 15.37 -11.57 6.19
C HIS A 64 14.70 -10.18 6.27
N PRO A 65 14.22 -9.74 7.46
CA PRO A 65 13.45 -8.49 7.57
C PRO A 65 14.19 -7.25 7.06
N ILE A 66 15.49 -7.13 7.35
CA ILE A 66 16.28 -5.96 6.92
C ILE A 66 16.45 -5.93 5.40
N GLU A 67 16.62 -7.10 4.76
CA GLU A 67 16.76 -7.17 3.29
C GLU A 67 15.43 -6.85 2.61
N ARG A 68 14.32 -7.32 3.18
CA ARG A 68 12.99 -6.96 2.72
C ARG A 68 12.76 -5.45 2.86
N MET A 69 13.11 -4.85 3.99
CA MET A 69 13.01 -3.41 4.17
C MET A 69 13.89 -2.65 3.17
N ARG A 70 15.16 -3.03 2.99
CA ARG A 70 16.04 -2.41 1.99
C ARG A 70 15.42 -2.43 0.60
N LEU A 71 14.90 -3.58 0.18
CA LEU A 71 14.25 -3.73 -1.12
C LEU A 71 13.04 -2.81 -1.29
N LEU A 72 12.19 -2.71 -0.26
CA LEU A 72 10.99 -1.87 -0.33
C LEU A 72 11.32 -0.37 -0.26
N TYR A 73 12.33 0.00 0.51
CA TYR A 73 12.67 1.40 0.80
C TYR A 73 13.78 1.99 -0.08
N GLU A 74 14.39 1.21 -0.99
CA GLU A 74 15.52 1.67 -1.83
C GLU A 74 15.22 2.98 -2.57
N ASN A 75 14.05 3.08 -3.21
CA ASN A 75 13.57 4.25 -3.95
C ASN A 75 12.18 4.70 -3.50
N VAL A 76 11.83 4.50 -2.23
CA VAL A 76 10.45 4.79 -1.78
C VAL A 76 10.16 6.29 -1.88
N PRO A 77 9.08 6.70 -2.59
CA PRO A 77 8.66 8.09 -2.61
C PRO A 77 8.22 8.56 -1.23
N SER A 78 8.32 9.87 -0.98
CA SER A 78 7.87 10.46 0.29
C SER A 78 6.43 10.07 0.65
N LEU A 79 6.13 9.97 1.94
CA LEU A 79 4.83 9.54 2.48
C LEU A 79 4.43 8.09 2.19
N ILE A 80 5.10 7.34 1.32
CA ILE A 80 4.75 5.94 1.09
C ILE A 80 5.33 5.07 2.21
N GLU A 81 4.46 4.30 2.87
CA GLU A 81 4.83 3.29 3.85
C GLU A 81 4.49 1.88 3.34
N PRO A 82 5.46 1.19 2.71
CA PRO A 82 5.23 -0.11 2.12
C PRO A 82 5.34 -1.24 3.16
N LYS A 83 4.40 -2.18 3.10
CA LYS A 83 4.38 -3.44 3.86
C LYS A 83 4.18 -4.59 2.88
N ALA A 84 5.14 -5.52 2.80
CA ALA A 84 5.07 -6.63 1.85
C ALA A 84 4.98 -8.01 2.54
N TYR A 85 4.10 -8.84 1.99
CA TYR A 85 3.81 -10.19 2.45
C TYR A 85 3.86 -11.19 1.30
N THR A 86 4.28 -12.42 1.57
CA THR A 86 4.00 -13.53 0.65
C THR A 86 2.51 -13.89 0.69
N GLU A 87 2.02 -14.66 -0.28
CA GLU A 87 0.64 -15.15 -0.27
C GLU A 87 0.33 -15.95 1.00
N GLU A 88 1.28 -16.77 1.47
CA GLU A 88 1.14 -17.56 2.69
C GLU A 88 1.15 -16.67 3.94
N GLU A 89 2.02 -15.66 3.99
CA GLU A 89 2.07 -14.69 5.08
C GLU A 89 0.75 -13.90 5.14
N PHE A 90 0.26 -13.41 4.00
CA PHE A 90 -1.00 -12.67 3.94
C PHE A 90 -2.21 -13.55 4.29
N SER A 91 -2.23 -14.81 3.83
CA SER A 91 -3.28 -15.78 4.20
C SER A 91 -3.31 -16.03 5.71
N LYS A 92 -2.15 -16.10 6.38
CA LYS A 92 -2.08 -16.20 7.84
C LYS A 92 -2.61 -14.93 8.53
N LEU A 93 -2.38 -13.75 7.95
CA LEU A 93 -2.97 -12.50 8.47
C LEU A 93 -4.50 -12.52 8.38
N ILE A 94 -5.06 -13.01 7.27
CA ILE A 94 -6.51 -13.18 7.10
C ILE A 94 -7.07 -14.12 8.18
N GLN A 95 -6.46 -15.31 8.34
CA GLN A 95 -6.90 -16.29 9.35
C GLN A 95 -6.87 -15.73 10.77
N LYS A 96 -5.89 -14.89 11.07
CA LYS A 96 -5.74 -14.22 12.38
C LYS A 96 -6.61 -12.97 12.53
N LYS A 97 -7.43 -12.61 11.54
CA LYS A 97 -8.19 -11.35 11.49
C LYS A 97 -7.29 -10.14 11.79
N ASN A 98 -6.08 -10.16 11.24
CA ASN A 98 -5.15 -9.07 11.42
C ASN A 98 -5.72 -7.80 10.76
N PRO A 99 -5.64 -6.62 11.40
CA PRO A 99 -6.20 -5.38 10.87
C PRO A 99 -5.72 -5.04 9.46
N ILE A 100 -4.45 -5.28 9.12
CA ILE A 100 -3.90 -5.00 7.78
C ILE A 100 -4.63 -5.81 6.71
N ALA A 101 -4.83 -7.10 6.96
CA ALA A 101 -5.51 -7.97 6.01
C ALA A 101 -7.01 -7.68 5.94
N GLU A 102 -7.67 -7.46 7.09
CA GLU A 102 -9.08 -7.10 7.12
C GLU A 102 -9.35 -5.78 6.38
N GLU A 103 -8.53 -4.76 6.62
CA GLU A 103 -8.67 -3.46 5.98
C GLU A 103 -8.42 -3.56 4.48
N SER A 104 -7.35 -4.25 4.07
CA SER A 104 -7.02 -4.50 2.66
C SER A 104 -8.18 -5.14 1.89
N ILE A 105 -8.92 -6.07 2.52
CA ILE A 105 -10.03 -6.80 1.89
C ILE A 105 -11.34 -5.99 1.89
N LYS A 106 -11.65 -5.30 3.00
CA LYS A 106 -12.96 -4.65 3.20
C LYS A 106 -13.04 -3.27 2.56
N ILE A 107 -12.00 -2.47 2.71
CA ILE A 107 -12.00 -1.05 2.31
C ILE A 107 -10.75 -0.63 1.53
N GLY A 108 -9.76 -1.52 1.41
CA GLY A 108 -8.52 -1.24 0.70
C GLY A 108 -8.75 -0.89 -0.77
N ILE A 109 -8.03 0.10 -1.26
CA ILE A 109 -8.09 0.50 -2.67
C ILE A 109 -7.08 -0.36 -3.43
N LYS A 110 -7.55 -1.28 -4.27
CA LYS A 110 -6.67 -2.08 -5.13
C LYS A 110 -5.97 -1.17 -6.14
N ILE A 111 -4.64 -1.21 -6.15
CA ILE A 111 -3.79 -0.36 -7.01
C ILE A 111 -2.91 -1.14 -7.98
N TYR A 112 -2.77 -2.46 -7.81
CA TYR A 112 -2.03 -3.31 -8.73
C TYR A 112 -2.84 -4.58 -9.07
N PRO A 113 -2.90 -4.98 -10.37
CA PRO A 113 -3.68 -6.14 -10.84
C PRO A 113 -3.36 -7.45 -10.12
#